data_AF-A0A7V6PCE9-F1
#
_entry.id   AF-A0A7V6PCE9-F1
#
_cell.length_a   1.000
_cell.length_b   1.000
_cell.length_c   1.000
_cell.angle_alpha   90.00
_cell.angle_beta   90.00
_cell.angle_gamma   90.00
#
_symmetry.space_group_name_H-M   'P 1'
#
loop_
_entity.id
_entity.type
_entity.pdbx_description
1 polymer ?
#
loop_
_entity_poly.entity_id
_entity_poly.type
_entity_poly.pdbx_seq_one_letter_code
_entity_poly.pdbx_strand_id
1 'polypeptide(L)'
;METEKAAPPPLDFAPTVRLPKLIPPLFRQSDAGKFVSVRPCGDEYGDKTYLGIYMGDMPPLELTIKDRPEHGDKMLCVTRRDFMGNPAIYVPDLHQIIYGAESWWGVIKSPDDLRQISDADINSVWYVQALKALSADASESEASK
;
A
#
# COMPACT_ATOMS: atom_id res chain seq x y z
N MET A 1 -62.80 26.51 -4.27
CA MET A 1 -61.75 26.34 -5.30
C MET A 1 -60.56 25.75 -4.58
N GLU A 2 -60.60 24.44 -4.37
CA GLU A 2 -59.56 23.70 -3.64
C GLU A 2 -58.38 23.50 -4.57
N THR A 3 -57.20 23.98 -4.16
CA THR A 3 -55.95 23.73 -4.88
C THR A 3 -55.46 22.34 -4.50
N GLU A 4 -55.61 21.39 -5.41
CA GLU A 4 -55.05 20.05 -5.33
C GLU A 4 -53.52 20.16 -5.20
N LYS A 5 -53.00 19.79 -4.03
CA LYS A 5 -51.57 19.83 -3.71
C LYS A 5 -50.93 18.60 -4.34
N ALA A 6 -50.32 18.77 -5.51
CA ALA A 6 -49.60 17.71 -6.20
C ALA A 6 -48.56 17.06 -5.26
N ALA A 7 -48.62 15.73 -5.14
CA ALA A 7 -47.66 14.95 -4.36
C ALA A 7 -46.25 15.07 -4.96
N PRO A 8 -45.19 15.18 -4.14
CA PRO A 8 -43.83 15.22 -4.65
C PRO A 8 -43.50 13.90 -5.38
N PRO A 9 -42.74 13.94 -6.49
CA PRO A 9 -42.37 12.73 -7.21
C PRO A 9 -41.55 11.80 -6.28
N PRO A 10 -41.66 10.47 -6.45
CA PRO A 10 -40.88 9.53 -5.64
C PRO A 10 -39.40 9.80 -5.86
N LEU A 11 -38.67 10.03 -4.77
CA LEU A 11 -37.23 10.17 -4.79
C LEU A 11 -36.63 8.79 -5.08
N ASP A 12 -36.19 8.61 -6.33
CA ASP A 12 -35.43 7.44 -6.78
C ASP A 12 -34.02 7.49 -6.16
N PHE A 13 -33.93 7.18 -4.86
CA PHE A 13 -32.68 7.11 -4.08
C PHE A 13 -31.98 5.77 -4.26
N ALA A 14 -31.72 5.35 -5.49
CA ALA A 14 -30.73 4.31 -5.74
C ALA A 14 -29.36 4.98 -5.96
N PRO A 15 -28.42 4.96 -4.99
CA PRO A 15 -27.08 5.45 -5.26
C PRO A 15 -26.51 4.62 -6.40
N THR A 16 -26.30 5.26 -7.55
CA THR A 16 -25.71 4.61 -8.72
C THR A 16 -24.26 4.27 -8.40
N VAL A 17 -23.96 3.02 -8.05
CA VAL A 17 -22.57 2.58 -7.85
C VAL A 17 -21.98 2.25 -9.21
N ARG A 18 -21.19 3.17 -9.78
CA ARG A 18 -20.34 2.86 -10.93
C ARG A 18 -19.01 2.32 -10.43
N LEU A 19 -18.74 1.04 -10.71
CA LEU A 19 -17.40 0.48 -10.56
C LEU A 19 -16.48 1.19 -11.58
N PRO A 20 -15.33 1.74 -11.15
CA PRO A 20 -14.36 2.24 -12.10
C PRO A 20 -13.93 1.10 -13.03
N LYS A 21 -13.69 1.41 -14.32
CA LYS A 21 -13.08 0.46 -15.24
C LYS A 21 -11.77 -0.02 -14.61
N LEU A 22 -11.65 -1.33 -14.44
CA LEU A 22 -10.48 -1.98 -13.85
C LEU A 22 -9.23 -1.52 -14.63
N ILE A 23 -8.43 -0.65 -14.03
CA ILE A 23 -7.08 -0.38 -14.54
C ILE A 23 -6.33 -1.70 -14.33
N PRO A 24 -5.72 -2.31 -15.36
CA PRO A 24 -4.93 -3.52 -15.17
C PRO A 24 -3.86 -3.23 -14.10
N PRO A 25 -3.64 -4.14 -13.13
CA PRO A 25 -2.67 -3.90 -12.07
C PRO A 25 -1.31 -3.57 -12.69
N LEU A 26 -0.67 -2.52 -12.19
CA LEU A 26 0.63 -2.04 -12.70
C LEU A 26 1.77 -3.06 -12.45
N PHE A 27 1.55 -4.14 -11.69
CA PHE A 27 2.55 -5.17 -11.39
C PHE A 27 2.01 -6.62 -11.41
N ARG A 28 2.97 -7.53 -11.63
CA ARG A 28 2.87 -8.87 -12.21
C ARG A 28 2.34 -9.94 -11.23
N GLN A 29 1.12 -10.42 -11.44
CA GLN A 29 0.71 -11.76 -10.95
C GLN A 29 1.70 -12.88 -11.37
N SER A 30 2.48 -12.68 -12.45
CA SER A 30 3.42 -13.68 -12.97
C SER A 30 4.64 -13.94 -12.11
N ASP A 31 4.88 -13.15 -11.05
CA ASP A 31 6.06 -13.27 -10.21
C ASP A 31 5.80 -14.02 -8.88
N ALA A 32 4.54 -14.39 -8.62
CA ALA A 32 4.18 -15.22 -7.46
C ALA A 32 4.93 -16.57 -7.47
N GLY A 33 5.36 -17.01 -6.29
CA GLY A 33 6.17 -18.21 -6.09
C GLY A 33 7.69 -17.97 -6.15
N LYS A 34 8.15 -16.77 -6.47
CA LYS A 34 9.58 -16.44 -6.40
C LYS A 34 10.08 -16.36 -4.96
N PHE A 35 11.32 -16.81 -4.76
CA PHE A 35 12.02 -16.61 -3.50
C PHE A 35 12.45 -15.15 -3.35
N VAL A 36 12.32 -14.65 -2.13
CA VAL A 36 12.72 -13.29 -1.74
C VAL A 36 13.53 -13.35 -0.46
N SER A 37 14.49 -12.45 -0.30
CA SER A 37 15.08 -12.15 1.00
C SER A 37 14.20 -11.13 1.68
N VAL A 38 13.96 -11.29 2.98
CA VAL A 38 13.10 -10.37 3.74
C VAL A 38 13.68 -10.12 5.12
N ARG A 39 13.88 -8.85 5.47
CA ARG A 39 14.21 -8.37 6.81
C ARG A 39 13.01 -7.55 7.31
N PRO A 40 12.14 -8.12 8.16
CA PRO A 40 11.05 -7.39 8.79
C PRO A 40 11.55 -6.21 9.63
N CYS A 41 10.76 -5.14 9.72
CA CYS A 41 11.12 -3.93 10.45
C CYS A 41 10.79 -3.98 11.96
N GLY A 42 10.06 -4.99 12.44
CA GLY A 42 9.70 -5.14 13.86
C GLY A 42 10.87 -5.56 14.73
N ASP A 43 10.97 -4.97 15.94
CA ASP A 43 12.04 -5.24 16.91
C ASP A 43 12.06 -6.73 17.33
N GLU A 44 10.91 -7.40 17.32
CA GLU A 44 10.73 -8.80 17.66
C GLU A 44 11.51 -9.76 16.73
N TYR A 45 11.90 -9.31 15.54
CA TYR A 45 12.61 -10.10 14.55
C TYR A 45 14.14 -9.98 14.67
N GLY A 46 14.63 -9.08 15.53
CA GLY A 46 16.06 -8.96 15.87
C GLY A 46 16.95 -8.71 14.65
N ASP A 47 16.47 -7.89 13.71
CA ASP A 47 17.17 -7.49 12.48
C ASP A 47 17.58 -8.65 11.55
N LYS A 48 17.01 -9.84 11.72
CA LYS A 48 17.36 -11.01 10.92
C LYS A 48 16.76 -10.95 9.53
N THR A 49 17.51 -11.44 8.55
CA THR A 49 17.00 -11.70 7.20
C THR A 49 16.56 -13.15 7.08
N TYR A 50 15.38 -13.34 6.50
CA TYR A 50 14.76 -14.63 6.30
C TYR A 50 14.56 -14.92 4.82
N LEU A 51 14.40 -16.20 4.51
CA LEU A 51 13.89 -16.64 3.20
C LEU A 51 12.38 -16.49 3.18
N GLY A 52 11.86 -15.78 2.18
CA GLY A 52 10.43 -15.61 1.95
C GLY A 52 9.99 -16.16 0.59
N ILE A 53 8.71 -16.41 0.46
CA ILE A 53 8.02 -16.76 -0.79
C ILE A 53 7.07 -15.62 -1.13
N TYR A 54 7.29 -14.96 -2.26
CA TYR A 54 6.42 -13.89 -2.73
C TYR A 54 5.09 -14.46 -3.20
N MET A 55 3.99 -14.04 -2.59
CA MET A 55 2.64 -14.52 -2.90
C MET A 55 1.87 -13.61 -3.87
N GLY A 56 2.46 -12.48 -4.24
CA GLY A 56 1.82 -11.44 -5.03
C GLY A 56 1.45 -10.22 -4.19
N ASP A 57 0.87 -9.24 -4.86
CA ASP A 57 0.46 -7.99 -4.26
C ASP A 57 -0.97 -8.09 -3.71
N MET A 58 -1.12 -7.84 -2.41
CA MET A 58 -2.42 -7.77 -1.76
C MET A 58 -2.96 -6.33 -1.82
N PRO A 59 -4.28 -6.15 -2.03
CA PRO A 59 -4.86 -4.81 -1.99
C PRO A 59 -4.59 -4.18 -0.61
N PRO A 60 -4.19 -2.90 -0.55
CA PRO A 60 -4.05 -2.21 0.72
C PRO A 60 -5.38 -2.24 1.48
N LEU A 61 -5.30 -2.44 2.80
CA LEU A 61 -6.44 -2.67 3.69
C LEU A 61 -7.43 -1.49 3.74
N GLU A 62 -7.06 -0.31 3.23
CA GLU A 62 -7.90 0.89 3.30
C GLU A 62 -8.69 1.15 2.02
N LEU A 63 -9.98 0.82 2.07
CA LEU A 63 -10.97 1.39 1.14
C LEU A 63 -11.10 2.88 1.43
N THR A 64 -10.78 3.72 0.44
CA THR A 64 -10.95 5.16 0.59
C THR A 64 -12.31 5.56 0.03
N ILE A 65 -13.15 6.16 0.87
CA ILE A 65 -14.43 6.74 0.50
C ILE A 65 -14.25 8.25 0.46
N LYS A 66 -14.42 8.87 -0.72
CA LYS A 66 -14.35 10.33 -0.88
C LYS A 66 -15.63 10.84 -1.53
N ASP A 67 -16.11 11.98 -1.06
CA ASP A 67 -17.07 12.78 -1.80
C ASP A 67 -16.40 13.38 -3.04
N ARG A 68 -17.00 13.17 -4.22
CA ARG A 68 -16.58 13.83 -5.46
C ARG A 68 -17.63 14.89 -5.84
N PRO A 69 -17.49 16.15 -5.37
CA PRO A 69 -18.46 17.20 -5.65
C PRO A 69 -18.47 17.67 -7.11
N GLU A 70 -17.45 17.28 -7.89
CA GLU A 70 -17.18 17.72 -9.27
C GLU A 70 -18.20 17.18 -10.30
N HIS A 71 -19.02 16.19 -9.92
CA HIS A 71 -20.02 15.57 -10.79
C HIS A 71 -21.48 15.90 -10.45
N GLY A 72 -21.73 16.94 -9.66
CA GLY A 72 -23.09 17.49 -9.45
C GLY A 72 -24.00 16.65 -8.55
N ASP A 73 -23.74 15.35 -8.43
CA ASP A 73 -24.42 14.46 -7.49
C ASP A 73 -23.52 14.17 -6.29
N LYS A 74 -24.11 14.11 -5.09
CA LYS A 74 -23.48 13.63 -3.84
C LYS A 74 -23.16 12.13 -3.97
N MET A 75 -22.19 11.79 -4.81
CA MET A 75 -21.73 10.42 -5.00
C MET A 75 -20.55 10.15 -4.08
N LEU A 76 -20.74 9.18 -3.18
CA LEU A 76 -19.64 8.55 -2.46
C LEU A 76 -18.85 7.69 -3.45
N CYS A 77 -17.64 8.11 -3.76
CA CYS A 77 -16.74 7.32 -4.58
C CYS A 77 -15.98 6.36 -3.66
N VAL A 78 -16.34 5.09 -3.70
CA VAL A 78 -15.54 4.02 -3.11
C VAL A 78 -14.41 3.72 -4.09
N THR A 79 -13.30 4.41 -3.93
CA THR A 79 -12.08 4.09 -4.65
C THR A 79 -11.32 3.05 -3.85
N ARG A 80 -11.05 1.88 -4.44
CA ARG A 80 -9.80 1.20 -4.09
C ARG A 80 -8.72 2.17 -4.52
N ARG A 81 -8.04 2.78 -3.57
CA ARG A 81 -6.88 3.60 -3.88
C ARG A 81 -5.99 2.73 -4.77
N ASP A 82 -5.62 3.23 -5.93
CA ASP A 82 -4.68 2.60 -6.88
C ASP A 82 -3.26 2.56 -6.30
N PHE A 83 -3.15 2.47 -4.97
CA PHE A 83 -1.90 2.26 -4.29
C PHE A 83 -1.46 0.85 -4.67
N MET A 84 -0.37 0.85 -5.43
CA MET A 84 0.57 -0.23 -5.62
C MET A 84 0.32 -1.31 -4.58
N GLY A 85 -0.18 -2.46 -5.01
CA GLY A 85 -0.57 -3.49 -4.05
C GLY A 85 0.63 -3.83 -3.16
N ASN A 86 0.33 -4.17 -1.92
CA ASN A 86 1.34 -4.40 -0.90
C ASN A 86 1.85 -5.84 -1.07
N PRO A 87 3.15 -6.05 -1.34
CA PRO A 87 3.75 -7.37 -1.44
C PRO A 87 3.38 -8.23 -0.22
N ALA A 88 2.79 -9.40 -0.45
CA ALA A 88 2.60 -10.38 0.61
C ALA A 88 3.69 -11.46 0.51
N ILE A 89 4.47 -11.61 1.56
CA ILE A 89 5.62 -12.52 1.59
C ILE A 89 5.39 -13.54 2.70
N TYR A 90 5.28 -14.82 2.36
CA TYR A 90 5.21 -15.87 3.37
C TYR A 90 6.63 -16.23 3.82
N VAL A 91 6.86 -16.21 5.13
CA VAL A 91 8.16 -16.56 5.75
C VAL A 91 8.02 -17.89 6.49
N PRO A 92 8.55 -19.01 5.95
CA PRO A 92 8.41 -20.33 6.56
C PRO A 92 8.92 -20.39 8.00
N ASP A 93 10.09 -19.80 8.29
CA ASP A 93 10.70 -19.85 9.62
C ASP A 93 9.85 -19.17 10.71
N LEU A 94 9.02 -18.20 10.31
CA LEU A 94 8.18 -17.42 11.20
C LEU A 94 6.71 -17.88 11.16
N HIS A 95 6.35 -18.77 10.22
CA HIS A 95 4.97 -19.20 9.95
C HIS A 95 3.97 -18.04 9.78
N GLN A 96 4.40 -16.93 9.18
CA GLN A 96 3.58 -15.72 9.04
C GLN A 96 3.77 -15.06 7.67
N ILE A 97 2.83 -14.18 7.35
CA ILE A 97 2.89 -13.31 6.19
C ILE A 97 3.47 -11.97 6.64
N ILE A 98 4.57 -11.56 6.04
CA ILE A 98 5.16 -10.24 6.20
C ILE A 98 4.80 -9.40 4.99
N TYR A 99 4.33 -8.18 5.22
CA TYR A 99 4.02 -7.26 4.13
C TYR A 99 5.25 -6.47 3.68
N GLY A 100 5.29 -6.13 2.39
CA GLY A 100 6.39 -5.37 1.79
C GLY A 100 6.54 -3.97 2.38
N ALA A 101 5.45 -3.35 2.83
CA ALA A 101 5.51 -2.06 3.54
C ALA A 101 6.13 -2.17 4.96
N GLU A 102 6.18 -3.36 5.52
CA GLU A 102 6.64 -3.64 6.89
C GLU A 102 8.03 -4.31 6.91
N SER A 103 8.70 -4.35 5.76
CA SER A 103 9.95 -5.08 5.60
C SER A 103 10.84 -4.53 4.50
N TRP A 104 12.14 -4.79 4.64
CA TRP A 104 13.11 -4.66 3.56
C TRP A 104 13.18 -5.98 2.83
N TRP A 105 12.93 -6.00 1.52
CA TRP A 105 12.88 -7.25 0.77
C TRP A 105 13.36 -7.12 -0.67
N GLY A 106 13.74 -8.24 -1.27
CA GLY A 106 14.16 -8.31 -2.67
C GLY A 106 14.13 -9.71 -3.24
N VAL A 107 13.95 -9.83 -4.56
CA VAL A 107 13.92 -11.13 -5.25
C VAL A 107 15.30 -11.76 -5.29
N ILE A 108 15.38 -13.02 -4.86
CA ILE A 108 16.58 -13.86 -4.90
C ILE A 108 16.67 -14.50 -6.30
N LYS A 109 17.80 -14.32 -6.97
CA LYS A 109 18.09 -14.95 -8.28
C LYS A 109 19.09 -16.11 -8.15
N SER A 110 19.91 -16.08 -7.10
CA SER A 110 20.91 -17.08 -6.76
C SER A 110 20.97 -17.29 -5.25
N PRO A 111 21.48 -18.42 -4.75
CA PRO A 111 21.61 -18.66 -3.31
C PRO A 111 22.41 -17.58 -2.56
N ASP A 112 23.38 -16.95 -3.23
CA ASP A 112 24.21 -15.88 -2.66
C ASP A 112 23.41 -14.59 -2.38
N ASP A 113 22.24 -14.42 -3.01
CA ASP A 113 21.36 -13.27 -2.75
C ASP A 113 20.62 -13.41 -1.40
N LEU A 114 20.61 -14.59 -0.78
CA LEU A 114 20.13 -14.81 0.59
C LEU A 114 21.21 -14.41 1.60
N ARG A 115 21.71 -13.18 1.49
CA ARG A 115 22.60 -12.58 2.48
C ARG A 115 21.82 -11.72 3.47
N GLN A 116 22.41 -11.53 4.63
CA GLN A 116 21.89 -10.60 5.64
C GLN A 116 21.78 -9.19 5.05
N ILE A 117 20.57 -8.62 5.06
CA ILE A 117 20.29 -7.23 4.72
C ILE A 117 20.78 -6.37 5.89
N SER A 118 21.87 -5.64 5.69
CA SER A 118 22.47 -4.80 6.73
C SER A 118 21.91 -3.38 6.73
N ASP A 119 22.14 -2.63 7.81
CA ASP A 119 21.78 -1.21 7.85
C ASP A 119 22.55 -0.39 6.82
N ALA A 120 23.77 -0.81 6.47
CA ALA A 120 24.53 -0.19 5.39
C ALA A 120 23.83 -0.36 4.04
N ASP A 121 23.25 -1.54 3.78
CA ASP A 121 22.45 -1.78 2.57
C ASP A 121 21.23 -0.86 2.56
N ILE A 122 20.49 -0.76 3.66
CA ILE A 122 19.32 0.13 3.80
C ILE A 122 19.71 1.60 3.61
N ASN A 123 20.81 2.04 4.24
CA ASN A 123 21.31 3.41 4.16
C ASN A 123 21.88 3.78 2.79
N SER A 124 22.19 2.78 1.96
CA SER A 124 22.60 3.01 0.58
C SER A 124 21.42 3.29 -0.37
N VAL A 125 20.18 3.01 0.05
CA VAL A 125 18.99 3.20 -0.77
C VAL A 125 18.69 4.69 -0.92
N TRP A 126 18.53 5.14 -2.17
CA TRP A 126 18.41 6.57 -2.51
C TRP A 126 17.29 7.31 -1.75
N TYR A 127 16.11 6.70 -1.60
CA TYR A 127 14.99 7.36 -0.93
C TYR A 127 15.19 7.40 0.58
N VAL A 128 15.93 6.44 1.16
CA VAL A 128 16.31 6.48 2.57
C VAL A 128 17.26 7.65 2.81
N GLN A 129 18.22 7.88 1.92
CA GLN A 129 19.12 9.03 1.98
C GLN A 129 18.37 10.36 1.84
N ALA A 130 17.44 10.44 0.88
CA ALA A 130 16.62 11.63 0.66
C ALA A 130 15.74 11.95 1.89
N LEU A 131 15.07 10.93 2.47
CA LEU A 131 14.25 11.11 3.68
C LEU A 131 15.09 11.57 4.87
N LYS A 132 16.29 11.02 5.05
CA LYS A 132 17.21 11.45 6.11
C LYS A 132 17.65 12.90 5.94
N ALA A 133 18.01 13.31 4.72
CA ALA A 133 18.36 14.71 4.44
C ALA A 133 17.21 15.67 4.76
N LEU A 134 15.98 15.34 4.32
CA LEU A 134 14.79 16.16 4.62
C LEU A 134 14.49 16.25 6.12
N SER A 135 14.71 15.18 6.87
CA SER A 135 14.53 15.18 8.33
C SER A 135 15.58 15.99 9.08
N ALA A 136 16.83 16.01 8.58
CA ALA A 136 17.90 16.82 9.16
C ALA A 136 17.60 18.32 8.96
N ASP A 137 17.21 18.73 7.76
CA ASP A 137 16.84 20.11 7.44
C ASP A 137 15.66 20.60 8.29
N ALA A 138 14.68 19.74 8.58
CA ALA A 138 13.56 20.07 9.47
C ALA A 138 14.03 20.34 10.92
N SER A 139 14.95 19.53 11.43
CA SER A 139 15.48 19.68 12.80
C SER A 139 16.35 20.93 12.99
N GLU A 140 17.08 21.36 11.97
CA GLU A 140 17.88 22.60 12.00
C GLU A 140 16.99 23.86 11.96
N SER A 141 15.82 23.77 11.30
CA SER A 141 14.84 24.85 11.23
C SER A 141 14.06 25.08 12.53
N GLU A 142 13.87 24.03 13.33
CA GLU A 142 13.21 24.11 14.64
C GLU A 142 14.16 24.54 15.76
N ALA A 143 15.44 24.18 15.68
CA ALA A 143 16.45 24.61 16.66
C ALA A 143 16.86 26.10 16.55
N SER A 144 16.50 26.76 15.45
CA SER A 144 16.77 28.19 15.20
C SER A 144 15.56 29.11 15.50
N LYS A 145 14.51 28.59 16.15
CA LYS A 145 13.31 29.32 16.57
C LYS A 145 13.24 29.45 18.08
#